data_AF-A0A8T2Z2M3-F1
#
_entry.id   AF-A0A8T2Z2M3-F1
#
_cell.length_a   1.000
_cell.length_b   1.000
_cell.length_c   1.000
_cell.angle_alpha   90.00
_cell.angle_beta   90.00
_cell.angle_gamma   90.00
#
_symmetry.space_group_name_H-M   'P 1'
#
loop_
_entity.id
_entity.type
_entity.pdbx_description
1 polymer ?
#
loop_
_entity_poly.entity_id
_entity_poly.type
_entity_poly.pdbx_seq_one_letter_code
_entity_poly.pdbx_strand_id
1 'polypeptide(L)'
;MSLSSDALTTTLCNSIQALGRGFDVTSDIRLLYCKGATGSRLVHIDDEHTRDLDISHGVVLPNVSFDIDCSKENRSIERIPVCSFHEMAGQFNEKSGISGRIPLGSFNGMFNFTGSWQVDAAGTKSLAMVGHFIPLYKVQIAKVNLVLLEEVKRAVPSSWDPASLASFIESYGTHIVTSATIGGRDVVYIRQHQTSPLSVSDIENYVKDIADQRFQDSTSTSIAAPLKYKDKDVTVIFRRRGGDDLEQSHAKWAETVQLAPDVINMTFTPIVSLLERVPGIKHLARAVDLYLEYKPPIEDLQYFLDFQIAKGWAPEQNNLQRKEPVCQSLQFSLMGPKLYISPDQVTVGRKPVTGLRLSLEGIKQNRLSIHLQHLVSLPKVLQPHWDAYVAIGAPKWQGPEEQDSRWFEPIKWKNFSHVSTAPIEYADTSIGDLSGVHIVTGAQLGVWDFGAKNVLHLKLLFSKVPGCTIRRSVWDHSPSNPSAQRTNGASSSVPNEKPSNDKKEDGHVGKLAKIVDMSEMSKGPQDVPGHWLVTGAKLGVDKGKIVLRVKYSLLNY
;
A
#
# COMPACT_ATOMS: atom_id res chain seq x y z
N MET A 1 -26.59 38.06 14.96
CA MET A 1 -26.96 37.78 13.56
C MET A 1 -25.85 38.10 12.55
N SER A 2 -24.84 38.95 12.83
CA SER A 2 -23.75 39.20 11.85
C SER A 2 -22.73 38.05 11.75
N LEU A 3 -22.26 37.52 12.88
CA LEU A 3 -21.25 36.44 12.91
C LEU A 3 -21.69 35.13 12.21
N SER A 4 -22.98 34.82 12.21
CA SER A 4 -23.54 33.61 11.58
C SER A 4 -23.56 33.68 10.07
N SER A 5 -23.73 34.88 9.50
CA SER A 5 -23.65 35.10 8.05
C SER A 5 -22.21 34.93 7.56
N ASP A 6 -21.23 35.37 8.34
CA ASP A 6 -19.84 35.43 7.92
C ASP A 6 -19.20 34.04 7.74
N ALA A 7 -19.44 33.10 8.66
CA ALA A 7 -18.86 31.75 8.57
C ALA A 7 -19.42 30.96 7.38
N LEU A 8 -20.75 30.96 7.21
CA LEU A 8 -21.41 30.32 6.06
C LEU A 8 -20.92 30.94 4.74
N THR A 9 -20.91 32.27 4.65
CA THR A 9 -20.42 33.01 3.47
C THR A 9 -18.97 32.64 3.17
N THR A 10 -18.11 32.59 4.19
CA THR A 10 -16.70 32.23 4.04
C THR A 10 -16.53 30.81 3.53
N THR A 11 -17.22 29.82 4.12
CA THR A 11 -17.14 28.42 3.68
C THR A 11 -17.65 28.25 2.25
N LEU A 12 -18.71 28.97 1.87
CA LEU A 12 -19.22 28.97 0.50
C LEU A 12 -18.23 29.59 -0.49
N CYS A 13 -17.69 30.78 -0.20
CA CYS A 13 -16.67 31.43 -1.04
C CYS A 13 -15.47 30.50 -1.24
N ASN A 14 -14.95 29.91 -0.16
CA ASN A 14 -13.83 28.97 -0.24
C ASN A 14 -14.18 27.71 -1.07
N SER A 15 -15.42 27.23 -0.98
CA SER A 15 -15.90 26.08 -1.75
C SER A 15 -16.02 26.41 -3.24
N ILE A 16 -16.53 27.59 -3.59
CA ILE A 16 -16.62 28.08 -4.98
C ILE A 16 -15.21 28.26 -5.57
N GLN A 17 -14.28 28.81 -4.80
CA GLN A 17 -12.87 28.94 -5.19
C GLN A 17 -12.18 27.58 -5.34
N ALA A 18 -12.69 26.53 -4.71
CA ALA A 18 -12.16 25.18 -4.84
C ALA A 18 -12.60 24.46 -6.12
N LEU A 19 -13.73 24.85 -6.70
CA LEU A 19 -14.22 24.26 -7.94
C LEU A 19 -13.21 24.48 -9.09
N GLY A 20 -12.91 23.39 -9.81
CA GLY A 20 -11.97 23.38 -10.90
C GLY A 20 -10.50 23.25 -10.47
N ARG A 21 -10.20 23.20 -9.17
CA ARG A 21 -8.84 22.95 -8.67
C ARG A 21 -8.50 21.47 -8.72
N GLY A 22 -7.19 21.20 -8.80
CA GLY A 22 -6.65 19.86 -8.63
C GLY A 22 -6.84 19.33 -7.21
N PHE A 23 -6.94 18.02 -7.09
CA PHE A 23 -7.15 17.34 -5.82
C PHE A 23 -6.49 15.96 -5.82
N ASP A 24 -5.89 15.61 -4.69
CA ASP A 24 -5.40 14.25 -4.47
C ASP A 24 -6.45 13.44 -3.69
N VAL A 25 -7.17 12.57 -4.38
CA VAL A 25 -8.26 11.78 -3.78
C VAL A 25 -7.77 10.69 -2.81
N THR A 26 -6.45 10.54 -2.62
CA THR A 26 -5.88 9.75 -1.51
C THR A 26 -5.93 10.51 -0.17
N SER A 27 -6.26 11.81 -0.19
CA SER A 27 -6.48 12.66 0.99
C SER A 27 -7.97 12.71 1.41
N ASP A 28 -8.24 13.19 2.63
CA ASP A 28 -9.60 13.49 3.09
C ASP A 28 -10.19 14.71 2.35
N ILE A 29 -11.51 14.88 2.33
CA ILE A 29 -12.26 15.93 1.60
C ILE A 29 -12.14 17.34 2.23
N ARG A 30 -10.99 17.71 2.76
CA ARG A 30 -10.75 19.06 3.29
C ARG A 30 -10.27 19.99 2.18
N LEU A 31 -10.81 21.21 2.16
CA LEU A 31 -10.42 22.23 1.18
C LEU A 31 -8.91 22.54 1.21
N LEU A 32 -8.26 22.34 2.36
CA LEU A 32 -6.81 22.51 2.51
C LEU A 32 -5.97 21.57 1.61
N TYR A 33 -6.56 20.46 1.13
CA TYR A 33 -5.89 19.51 0.24
C TYR A 33 -6.09 19.82 -1.25
N CYS A 34 -6.84 20.87 -1.58
CA CYS A 34 -6.91 21.36 -2.95
C CYS A 34 -5.53 21.87 -3.40
N LYS A 35 -5.15 21.54 -4.62
CA LYS A 35 -3.85 21.85 -5.22
C LYS A 35 -3.80 23.29 -5.75
N GLY A 36 -2.59 23.81 -5.90
CA GLY A 36 -2.34 25.20 -6.31
C GLY A 36 -2.75 26.23 -5.25
N ALA A 37 -2.66 27.51 -5.60
CA ALA A 37 -3.13 28.60 -4.74
C ALA A 37 -4.68 28.67 -4.69
N THR A 38 -5.23 29.37 -3.72
CA THR A 38 -6.68 29.63 -3.68
C THR A 38 -7.10 30.38 -4.95
N GLY A 39 -8.06 29.83 -5.69
CA GLY A 39 -8.52 30.38 -6.97
C GLY A 39 -7.74 29.92 -8.21
N SER A 40 -6.63 29.19 -8.08
CA SER A 40 -5.92 28.65 -9.26
C SER A 40 -6.63 27.40 -9.78
N ARG A 41 -7.34 27.53 -10.90
CA ARG A 41 -8.11 26.43 -11.51
C ARG A 41 -7.29 25.70 -12.56
N LEU A 42 -7.56 24.41 -12.73
CA LEU A 42 -6.98 23.59 -13.81
C LEU A 42 -7.84 23.59 -15.07
N VAL A 43 -9.09 24.05 -14.95
CA VAL A 43 -10.08 24.09 -16.03
C VAL A 43 -10.56 25.52 -16.28
N HIS A 44 -10.96 25.79 -17.52
CA HIS A 44 -11.57 27.06 -17.92
C HIS A 44 -12.97 27.21 -17.32
N ILE A 45 -13.11 28.18 -16.41
CA ILE A 45 -14.38 28.69 -15.89
C ILE A 45 -14.45 30.17 -16.29
N ASP A 46 -15.60 30.60 -16.78
CA ASP A 46 -15.80 31.99 -17.23
C ASP A 46 -15.91 32.94 -16.03
N ASP A 47 -14.80 33.58 -15.66
CA ASP A 47 -14.76 34.57 -14.58
C ASP A 47 -15.05 36.01 -15.07
N GLU A 48 -15.26 36.22 -16.37
CA GLU A 48 -15.64 37.53 -16.92
C GLU A 48 -17.15 37.77 -16.78
N HIS A 49 -17.94 36.72 -17.00
CA HIS A 49 -19.39 36.76 -16.82
C HIS A 49 -19.75 36.24 -15.43
N THR A 50 -19.99 37.19 -14.51
CA THR A 50 -20.37 36.90 -13.14
C THR A 50 -21.75 37.44 -12.79
N ARG A 51 -22.37 36.84 -11.78
CA ARG A 51 -23.63 37.28 -11.16
C ARG A 51 -23.52 37.29 -9.65
N ASP A 52 -24.39 38.06 -9.04
CA ASP A 52 -24.66 37.95 -7.61
C ASP A 52 -25.57 36.75 -7.39
N LEU A 53 -25.10 35.79 -6.59
CA LEU A 53 -25.84 34.59 -6.25
C LEU A 53 -26.57 34.82 -4.92
N ASP A 54 -27.89 34.96 -4.99
CA ASP A 54 -28.74 35.08 -3.80
C ASP A 54 -28.87 33.72 -3.11
N ILE A 55 -28.35 33.65 -1.90
CA ILE A 55 -28.44 32.50 -1.02
C ILE A 55 -29.50 32.79 0.04
N SER A 56 -30.38 31.80 0.26
CA SER A 56 -31.50 31.96 1.19
C SER A 56 -31.06 32.52 2.55
N HIS A 57 -31.92 33.39 3.13
CA HIS A 57 -31.69 34.18 4.35
C HIS A 57 -30.90 35.50 4.16
N GLY A 58 -30.91 36.08 2.95
CA GLY A 58 -30.37 37.42 2.69
C GLY A 58 -28.84 37.45 2.56
N VAL A 59 -28.21 36.30 2.32
CA VAL A 59 -26.78 36.19 2.05
C VAL A 59 -26.61 36.26 0.54
N VAL A 60 -25.90 37.27 0.04
CA VAL A 60 -25.60 37.39 -1.39
C VAL A 60 -24.12 37.14 -1.59
N LEU A 61 -23.77 36.18 -2.44
CA LEU A 61 -22.38 35.97 -2.87
C LEU A 61 -22.14 36.77 -4.16
N PRO A 62 -21.31 37.83 -4.11
CA PRO A 62 -21.05 38.61 -5.29
C PRO A 62 -20.07 37.90 -6.22
N ASN A 63 -20.09 38.28 -7.50
CA ASN A 63 -19.09 37.90 -8.50
C ASN A 63 -18.92 36.38 -8.69
N VAL A 64 -20.02 35.61 -8.66
CA VAL A 64 -19.99 34.16 -8.93
C VAL A 64 -20.17 33.93 -10.43
N SER A 65 -19.27 33.14 -11.03
CA SER A 65 -19.36 32.76 -12.45
C SER A 65 -20.71 32.10 -12.81
N PHE A 66 -21.23 32.38 -14.01
CA PHE A 66 -22.40 31.67 -14.55
C PHE A 66 -22.17 30.17 -14.77
N ASP A 67 -20.91 29.73 -14.90
CA ASP A 67 -20.52 28.32 -15.00
C ASP A 67 -20.66 27.58 -13.64
N ILE A 68 -21.06 28.27 -12.56
CA ILE A 68 -21.22 27.70 -11.22
C ILE A 68 -22.68 27.79 -10.77
N ASP A 69 -23.19 26.65 -10.33
CA ASP A 69 -24.52 26.48 -9.77
C ASP A 69 -24.44 26.26 -8.25
N CYS A 70 -25.48 26.68 -7.55
CA CYS A 70 -25.63 26.52 -6.11
C CYS A 70 -27.06 26.11 -5.77
N SER A 71 -27.22 24.88 -5.29
CA SER A 71 -28.50 24.34 -4.84
C SER A 71 -28.58 24.27 -3.33
N LYS A 72 -29.80 24.42 -2.79
CA LYS A 72 -30.11 24.06 -1.40
C LYS A 72 -30.36 22.57 -1.32
N GLU A 73 -29.80 21.93 -0.30
CA GLU A 73 -29.90 20.48 -0.11
C GLU A 73 -30.80 20.12 1.08
N ASN A 74 -31.32 18.90 1.07
CA ASN A 74 -32.23 18.41 2.11
C ASN A 74 -31.49 17.56 3.14
N ARG A 75 -31.93 17.66 4.39
CA ARG A 75 -31.47 16.77 5.47
C ARG A 75 -31.76 15.32 5.11
N SER A 76 -30.81 14.44 5.41
CA SER A 76 -30.96 13.00 5.18
C SER A 76 -30.36 12.21 6.33
N ILE A 77 -30.90 11.01 6.53
CA ILE A 77 -30.30 9.98 7.38
C ILE A 77 -29.79 8.92 6.44
N GLU A 78 -28.49 8.65 6.50
CA GLU A 78 -27.89 7.62 5.68
C GLU A 78 -27.53 6.43 6.56
N ARG A 79 -27.91 5.24 6.08
CA ARG A 79 -27.61 3.98 6.74
C ARG A 79 -27.07 3.03 5.70
N ILE A 80 -25.84 2.59 5.88
CA ILE A 80 -25.25 1.56 5.05
C ILE A 80 -25.20 0.29 5.89
N PRO A 81 -25.90 -0.78 5.46
CA PRO A 81 -25.92 -2.05 6.19
C PRO A 81 -24.52 -2.66 6.23
N VAL A 82 -24.39 -3.73 7.01
CA VAL A 82 -23.14 -4.48 7.12
C VAL A 82 -22.73 -5.00 5.75
N CYS A 83 -21.56 -4.56 5.29
CA CYS A 83 -21.03 -4.91 3.97
C CYS A 83 -19.51 -5.16 4.03
N SER A 84 -18.96 -5.68 2.94
CA SER A 84 -17.52 -5.90 2.82
C SER A 84 -16.74 -4.58 2.68
N PHE A 85 -15.43 -4.65 2.93
CA PHE A 85 -14.51 -3.52 2.73
C PHE A 85 -14.67 -2.87 1.35
N HIS A 86 -14.73 -3.68 0.29
CA HIS A 86 -14.81 -3.21 -1.09
C HIS A 86 -16.15 -2.62 -1.48
N GLU A 87 -17.25 -3.13 -0.92
CA GLU A 87 -18.58 -2.56 -1.13
C GLU A 87 -18.70 -1.20 -0.45
N MET A 88 -18.21 -1.10 0.79
CA MET A 88 -18.17 0.17 1.52
C MET A 88 -17.30 1.21 0.81
N ALA A 89 -16.11 0.82 0.33
CA ALA A 89 -15.25 1.69 -0.47
C ALA A 89 -15.97 2.13 -1.76
N GLY A 90 -16.62 1.22 -2.48
CA GLY A 90 -17.40 1.56 -3.68
C GLY A 90 -18.50 2.59 -3.43
N GLN A 91 -19.19 2.53 -2.29
CA GLN A 91 -20.21 3.51 -1.93
C GLN A 91 -19.63 4.90 -1.62
N PHE A 92 -18.45 4.97 -1.01
CA PHE A 92 -17.73 6.24 -0.84
C PHE A 92 -17.28 6.82 -2.19
N ASN A 93 -16.83 5.97 -3.11
CA ASN A 93 -16.40 6.38 -4.44
C ASN A 93 -17.57 6.94 -5.23
N GLU A 94 -18.72 6.24 -5.23
CA GLU A 94 -19.94 6.67 -5.92
C GLU A 94 -20.42 8.04 -5.42
N LYS A 95 -20.43 8.27 -4.10
CA LYS A 95 -20.73 9.58 -3.50
C LYS A 95 -19.76 10.69 -3.90
N SER A 96 -18.54 10.31 -4.27
CA SER A 96 -17.49 11.23 -4.75
C SER A 96 -17.47 11.36 -6.27
N GLY A 97 -18.41 10.74 -7.00
CA GLY A 97 -18.44 10.75 -8.47
C GLY A 97 -17.35 9.89 -9.13
N ILE A 98 -16.72 8.98 -8.39
CA ILE A 98 -15.62 8.14 -8.84
C ILE A 98 -16.11 6.70 -8.99
N SER A 99 -15.71 6.02 -10.07
CA SER A 99 -16.03 4.61 -10.28
C SER A 99 -14.98 3.68 -9.66
N GLY A 100 -15.34 2.40 -9.47
CA GLY A 100 -14.44 1.39 -8.93
C GLY A 100 -14.49 1.24 -7.41
N ARG A 101 -13.58 0.44 -6.86
CA ARG A 101 -13.60 0.01 -5.44
C ARG A 101 -12.27 0.19 -4.72
N ILE A 102 -11.33 0.91 -5.33
CA ILE A 102 -10.09 1.32 -4.67
C ILE A 102 -10.47 2.38 -3.62
N PRO A 103 -10.11 2.20 -2.35
CA PRO A 103 -10.53 3.12 -1.30
C PRO A 103 -9.89 4.50 -1.45
N LEU A 104 -10.71 5.55 -1.31
CA LEU A 104 -10.28 6.94 -1.29
C LEU A 104 -9.74 7.34 0.09
N GLY A 105 -9.06 8.49 0.17
CA GLY A 105 -8.59 9.06 1.42
C GLY A 105 -9.72 9.40 2.38
N SER A 106 -10.86 9.85 1.86
CA SER A 106 -12.08 10.10 2.63
C SER A 106 -12.59 8.83 3.34
N PHE A 107 -12.60 7.69 2.64
CA PHE A 107 -12.94 6.39 3.23
C PHE A 107 -11.93 5.99 4.31
N ASN A 108 -10.62 6.09 4.01
CA ASN A 108 -9.57 5.72 4.94
C ASN A 108 -9.63 6.54 6.24
N GLY A 109 -9.80 7.86 6.12
CA GLY A 109 -9.92 8.78 7.26
C GLY A 109 -11.15 8.52 8.13
N MET A 110 -12.28 8.10 7.53
CA MET A 110 -13.51 7.82 8.28
C MET A 110 -13.40 6.52 9.10
N PHE A 111 -12.70 5.51 8.59
CA PHE A 111 -12.53 4.20 9.26
C PHE A 111 -11.19 4.02 9.99
N ASN A 112 -10.35 5.06 10.07
CA ASN A 112 -9.00 5.00 10.66
C ASN A 112 -8.08 3.95 10.02
N PHE A 113 -8.17 3.79 8.71
CA PHE A 113 -7.24 3.00 7.93
C PHE A 113 -5.98 3.82 7.64
N THR A 114 -4.81 3.21 7.84
CA THR A 114 -3.50 3.87 7.74
C THR A 114 -2.44 2.99 7.06
N GLY A 115 -2.77 1.73 6.76
CA GLY A 115 -1.87 0.80 6.10
C GLY A 115 -2.05 0.78 4.59
N SER A 116 -1.44 -0.21 3.93
CA SER A 116 -1.84 -0.55 2.57
C SER A 116 -3.25 -1.12 2.61
N TRP A 117 -4.08 -0.71 1.65
CA TRP A 117 -5.50 -1.07 1.71
C TRP A 117 -5.72 -2.57 1.58
N GLN A 118 -4.80 -3.32 0.96
CA GLN A 118 -4.86 -4.78 0.87
C GLN A 118 -4.74 -5.43 2.26
N VAL A 119 -3.87 -4.89 3.12
CA VAL A 119 -3.71 -5.36 4.50
C VAL A 119 -4.92 -4.97 5.33
N ASP A 120 -5.38 -3.72 5.19
CA ASP A 120 -6.57 -3.22 5.90
C ASP A 120 -7.84 -4.01 5.51
N ALA A 121 -7.98 -4.34 4.22
CA ALA A 121 -9.06 -5.19 3.72
C ALA A 121 -8.97 -6.62 4.28
N ALA A 122 -7.78 -7.23 4.28
CA ALA A 122 -7.59 -8.59 4.82
C ALA A 122 -7.83 -8.67 6.33
N GLY A 123 -7.59 -7.58 7.07
CA GLY A 123 -7.87 -7.46 8.50
C GLY A 123 -9.32 -7.11 8.85
N THR A 124 -10.16 -6.77 7.86
CA THR A 124 -11.53 -6.29 8.07
C THR A 124 -12.56 -7.34 7.64
N LYS A 125 -13.40 -7.78 8.59
CA LYS A 125 -14.50 -8.72 8.32
C LYS A 125 -15.67 -8.03 7.63
N SER A 126 -16.09 -6.91 8.19
CA SER A 126 -17.22 -6.13 7.68
C SER A 126 -17.18 -4.70 8.19
N LEU A 127 -17.87 -3.81 7.47
CA LEU A 127 -18.04 -2.39 7.79
C LEU A 127 -19.53 -2.04 7.79
N ALA A 128 -19.90 -1.04 8.58
CA ALA A 128 -21.23 -0.44 8.56
C ALA A 128 -21.14 1.05 8.91
N MET A 129 -22.13 1.83 8.47
CA MET A 129 -22.26 3.22 8.90
C MET A 129 -23.70 3.67 9.06
N VAL A 130 -23.90 4.60 9.98
CA VAL A 130 -25.17 5.31 10.19
C VAL A 130 -24.86 6.75 10.55
N GLY A 131 -25.49 7.71 9.89
CA GLY A 131 -25.23 9.10 10.15
C GLY A 131 -26.33 10.05 9.70
N HIS A 132 -26.38 11.18 10.38
CA HIS A 132 -27.24 12.31 10.06
C HIS A 132 -26.44 13.32 9.23
N PHE A 133 -26.98 13.67 8.06
CA PHE A 133 -26.40 14.64 7.15
C PHE A 133 -27.32 15.85 7.08
N ILE A 134 -26.75 17.01 7.37
CA ILE A 134 -27.41 18.32 7.32
C ILE A 134 -26.68 19.14 6.25
N PRO A 135 -26.80 18.77 4.97
CA PRO A 135 -26.30 19.61 3.90
C PRO A 135 -27.14 20.90 3.86
N LEU A 136 -26.48 22.03 3.73
CA LEU A 136 -27.12 23.33 3.59
C LEU A 136 -27.16 23.72 2.11
N TYR A 137 -25.99 23.67 1.47
CA TYR A 137 -25.82 24.07 0.08
C TYR A 137 -24.85 23.14 -0.63
N LYS A 138 -25.06 22.96 -1.94
CA LYS A 138 -24.11 22.30 -2.83
C LYS A 138 -23.74 23.28 -3.93
N VAL A 139 -22.44 23.56 -4.06
CA VAL A 139 -21.89 24.32 -5.18
C VAL A 139 -21.26 23.37 -6.17
N GLN A 140 -21.51 23.55 -7.47
CA GLN A 140 -21.03 22.66 -8.51
C GLN A 140 -20.76 23.39 -9.82
N ILE A 141 -19.84 22.86 -10.62
CA ILE A 141 -19.61 23.36 -11.97
C ILE A 141 -20.78 22.90 -12.85
N ALA A 142 -21.55 23.86 -13.36
CA ALA A 142 -22.69 23.63 -14.26
C ALA A 142 -22.25 23.37 -15.71
N LYS A 143 -21.03 23.75 -16.05
CA LYS A 143 -20.44 23.57 -17.38
C LYS A 143 -20.30 22.09 -17.72
N VAL A 144 -21.02 21.66 -18.75
CA VAL A 144 -21.06 20.24 -19.18
C VAL A 144 -19.71 19.78 -19.73
N ASN A 145 -19.00 20.65 -20.45
CA ASN A 145 -17.72 20.32 -21.10
C ASN A 145 -16.57 21.06 -20.40
N LEU A 146 -15.93 20.38 -19.44
CA LEU A 146 -14.73 20.90 -18.79
C LEU A 146 -13.54 20.84 -19.75
N VAL A 147 -12.84 21.97 -19.88
CA VAL A 147 -11.64 22.08 -20.72
C VAL A 147 -10.45 22.45 -19.84
N LEU A 148 -9.42 21.60 -19.83
CA LEU A 148 -8.17 21.89 -19.12
C LEU A 148 -7.45 23.09 -19.73
N LEU A 149 -6.82 23.90 -18.88
CA LEU A 149 -5.92 24.97 -19.30
C LEU A 149 -4.75 24.39 -20.12
N GLU A 150 -4.30 25.13 -21.13
CA GLU A 150 -3.20 24.68 -22.00
C GLU A 150 -1.88 24.47 -21.26
N GLU A 151 -1.64 25.21 -20.18
CA GLU A 151 -0.46 25.01 -19.32
C GLU A 151 -0.44 23.62 -18.66
N VAL A 152 -1.60 23.13 -18.22
CA VAL A 152 -1.74 21.80 -17.60
C VAL A 152 -1.51 20.72 -18.65
N LYS A 153 -2.04 20.89 -19.87
CA LYS A 153 -1.80 19.96 -20.99
C LYS A 153 -0.32 19.90 -21.37
N ARG A 154 0.38 21.04 -21.40
CA ARG A 154 1.81 21.11 -21.67
C ARG A 154 2.68 20.50 -20.57
N ALA A 155 2.19 20.47 -19.33
CA ALA A 155 2.90 19.87 -18.21
C ALA A 155 2.88 18.33 -18.22
N VAL A 156 2.05 17.70 -19.06
CA VAL A 156 1.98 16.23 -19.17
C VAL A 156 3.30 15.67 -19.72
N PRO A 157 4.00 14.77 -18.99
CA PRO A 157 5.25 14.18 -19.47
C PRO A 157 5.03 13.33 -20.72
N SER A 158 5.87 13.50 -21.74
CA SER A 158 5.77 12.79 -23.02
C SER A 158 6.25 11.32 -22.98
N SER A 159 6.95 10.93 -21.92
CA SER A 159 7.53 9.59 -21.74
C SER A 159 7.39 9.12 -20.28
N TRP A 160 7.76 7.86 -20.01
CA TRP A 160 7.85 7.36 -18.64
C TRP A 160 9.05 7.98 -17.91
N ASP A 161 8.83 9.17 -17.35
CA ASP A 161 9.80 9.86 -16.50
C ASP A 161 9.28 9.98 -15.06
N PRO A 162 9.77 9.14 -14.12
CA PRO A 162 9.25 9.06 -12.76
C PRO A 162 9.22 10.40 -12.00
N ALA A 163 10.27 11.22 -12.13
CA ALA A 163 10.36 12.52 -11.46
C ALA A 163 9.30 13.49 -12.00
N SER A 164 9.19 13.64 -13.33
CA SER A 164 8.19 14.51 -13.94
C SER A 164 6.76 14.04 -13.68
N LEU A 165 6.52 12.73 -13.68
CA LEU A 165 5.21 12.14 -13.39
C LEU A 165 4.80 12.37 -11.93
N ALA A 166 5.73 12.15 -10.98
CA ALA A 166 5.49 12.42 -9.56
C ALA A 166 5.23 13.92 -9.32
N SER A 167 6.03 14.79 -9.93
CA SER A 167 5.86 16.25 -9.83
C SER A 167 4.52 16.71 -10.41
N PHE A 168 4.04 16.12 -11.51
CA PHE A 168 2.71 16.39 -12.04
C PHE A 168 1.61 16.04 -11.03
N ILE A 169 1.65 14.84 -10.46
CA ILE A 169 0.65 14.38 -9.47
C ILE A 169 0.72 15.24 -8.19
N GLU A 170 1.92 15.61 -7.75
CA GLU A 170 2.11 16.48 -6.60
C GLU A 170 1.51 17.88 -6.84
N SER A 171 1.75 18.45 -8.02
CA SER A 171 1.36 19.82 -8.38
C SER A 171 -0.11 19.97 -8.74
N TYR A 172 -0.67 19.00 -9.49
CA TYR A 172 -2.03 19.08 -10.04
C TYR A 172 -3.01 18.09 -9.40
N GLY A 173 -2.52 17.13 -8.62
CA GLY A 173 -3.35 16.07 -8.04
C GLY A 173 -3.69 14.99 -9.06
N THR A 174 -4.65 14.15 -8.69
CA THR A 174 -5.14 13.03 -9.53
C THR A 174 -6.49 13.34 -10.17
N HIS A 175 -7.28 14.20 -9.53
CA HIS A 175 -8.62 14.57 -9.96
C HIS A 175 -8.85 16.08 -9.85
N ILE A 176 -9.96 16.55 -10.40
CA ILE A 176 -10.42 17.93 -10.34
C ILE A 176 -11.71 17.99 -9.52
N VAL A 177 -11.81 18.97 -8.61
CA VAL A 177 -13.02 19.19 -7.81
C VAL A 177 -14.15 19.72 -8.70
N THR A 178 -15.27 19.00 -8.77
CA THR A 178 -16.45 19.38 -9.58
C THR A 178 -17.62 19.86 -8.75
N SER A 179 -17.73 19.44 -7.49
CA SER A 179 -18.69 20.00 -6.54
C SER A 179 -18.18 19.93 -5.11
N ALA A 180 -18.71 20.80 -4.26
CA ALA A 180 -18.56 20.72 -2.81
C ALA A 180 -19.93 20.89 -2.14
N THR A 181 -20.22 20.05 -1.15
CA THR A 181 -21.43 20.14 -0.32
C THR A 181 -21.05 20.68 1.04
N ILE A 182 -21.67 21.80 1.42
CA ILE A 182 -21.43 22.56 2.64
C ILE A 182 -22.54 22.24 3.64
N GLY A 183 -22.19 21.97 4.89
CA GLY A 183 -23.15 21.77 5.97
C GLY A 183 -22.53 21.09 7.18
N GLY A 184 -23.26 20.13 7.74
CA GLY A 184 -22.81 19.34 8.88
C GLY A 184 -23.11 17.86 8.69
N ARG A 185 -22.29 16.98 9.25
CA ARG A 185 -22.58 15.56 9.36
C ARG A 185 -22.16 15.01 10.71
N ASP A 186 -22.96 14.08 11.23
CA ASP A 186 -22.70 13.35 12.45
C ASP A 186 -22.87 11.85 12.17
N VAL A 187 -21.75 11.12 12.10
CA VAL A 187 -21.71 9.76 11.58
C VAL A 187 -21.00 8.81 12.55
N VAL A 188 -21.58 7.62 12.71
CA VAL A 188 -20.99 6.47 13.38
C VAL A 188 -20.51 5.48 12.33
N TYR A 189 -19.22 5.17 12.38
CA TYR A 189 -18.59 4.14 11.57
C TYR A 189 -18.25 2.94 12.45
N ILE A 190 -18.59 1.75 11.98
CA ILE A 190 -18.35 0.50 12.70
C ILE A 190 -17.46 -0.38 11.84
N ARG A 191 -16.34 -0.82 12.44
CA ARG A 191 -15.38 -1.73 11.84
C ARG A 191 -15.33 -3.02 12.63
N GLN A 192 -15.73 -4.11 11.99
CA GLN A 192 -15.58 -5.46 12.52
C GLN A 192 -14.26 -6.05 12.03
N HIS A 193 -13.37 -6.40 12.95
CA HIS A 193 -12.09 -7.04 12.60
C HIS A 193 -12.28 -8.50 12.20
N GLN A 194 -11.35 -9.03 11.40
CA GLN A 194 -11.40 -10.40 10.86
C GLN A 194 -11.51 -11.48 11.95
N THR A 195 -10.96 -11.23 13.14
CA THR A 195 -10.97 -12.14 14.28
C THR A 195 -12.30 -12.15 15.06
N SER A 196 -13.20 -11.20 14.80
CA SER A 196 -14.45 -11.05 15.55
C SER A 196 -15.37 -12.27 15.39
N PRO A 197 -15.88 -12.84 16.49
CA PRO A 197 -16.79 -13.98 16.46
C PRO A 197 -18.23 -13.60 16.10
N LEU A 198 -18.55 -12.30 16.02
CA LEU A 198 -19.92 -11.80 15.82
C LEU A 198 -20.46 -12.11 14.43
N SER A 199 -21.75 -12.41 14.36
CA SER A 199 -22.50 -12.57 13.11
C SER A 199 -22.87 -11.21 12.50
N VAL A 200 -23.36 -11.22 11.25
CA VAL A 200 -23.86 -10.02 10.58
C VAL A 200 -25.01 -9.39 11.37
N SER A 201 -25.98 -10.19 11.81
CA SER A 201 -27.14 -9.71 12.57
C SER A 201 -26.76 -9.14 13.93
N ASP A 202 -25.71 -9.65 14.58
CA ASP A 202 -25.21 -9.05 15.82
C ASP A 202 -24.69 -7.63 15.57
N ILE A 203 -23.95 -7.43 14.47
CA ILE A 203 -23.45 -6.10 14.09
C ILE A 203 -24.59 -5.17 13.68
N GLU A 204 -25.60 -5.65 12.95
CA GLU A 204 -26.77 -4.84 12.58
C GLU A 204 -27.54 -4.34 13.82
N ASN A 205 -27.79 -5.24 14.77
CA ASN A 205 -28.41 -4.89 16.05
C ASN A 205 -27.54 -3.88 16.81
N TYR A 206 -26.23 -4.08 16.82
CA TYR A 206 -25.28 -3.17 17.46
C TYR A 206 -25.25 -1.77 16.82
N VAL A 207 -25.30 -1.68 15.49
CA VAL A 207 -25.42 -0.41 14.75
C VAL A 207 -26.71 0.30 15.14
N LYS A 208 -27.80 -0.45 15.31
CA LYS A 208 -29.10 0.09 15.74
C LYS A 208 -29.02 0.69 17.14
N ASP A 209 -28.54 -0.08 18.11
CA ASP A 209 -28.44 0.35 19.50
C ASP A 209 -27.57 1.61 19.65
N ILE A 210 -26.43 1.68 18.95
CA ILE A 210 -25.57 2.88 18.99
C ILE A 210 -26.22 4.09 18.32
N ALA A 211 -26.91 3.89 17.20
CA ALA A 211 -27.61 4.98 16.53
C ALA A 211 -28.69 5.56 17.44
N ASP A 212 -29.47 4.70 18.10
CA ASP A 212 -30.52 5.11 19.01
C ASP A 212 -29.92 5.88 20.20
N GLN A 213 -28.81 5.41 20.77
CA GLN A 213 -28.11 6.12 21.84
C GLN A 213 -27.52 7.47 21.42
N ARG A 214 -27.01 7.59 20.19
CA ARG A 214 -26.34 8.82 19.71
C ARG A 214 -27.33 9.88 19.24
N PHE A 215 -28.39 9.47 18.56
CA PHE A 215 -29.28 10.39 17.83
C PHE A 215 -30.64 10.61 18.49
N GLN A 216 -31.03 9.84 19.51
CA GLN A 216 -32.25 10.11 20.28
C GLN A 216 -31.96 11.07 21.44
N ASP A 217 -32.74 12.15 21.53
CA ASP A 217 -32.76 13.00 22.72
C ASP A 217 -33.43 12.25 23.88
N SER A 218 -32.69 11.98 24.95
CA SER A 218 -33.30 11.51 26.19
C SER A 218 -32.81 12.33 27.37
N THR A 219 -33.75 13.05 27.98
CA THR A 219 -33.70 13.68 29.31
C THR A 219 -33.60 12.64 30.44
N SER A 220 -32.90 11.54 30.24
CA SER A 220 -32.75 10.48 31.24
C SER A 220 -31.34 9.95 31.24
N THR A 221 -30.60 10.37 32.26
CA THR A 221 -29.36 9.80 32.76
C THR A 221 -29.33 8.27 32.65
N SER A 222 -28.53 7.75 31.73
CA SER A 222 -27.86 6.47 31.90
C SER A 222 -26.59 6.43 31.05
N ILE A 223 -25.51 7.01 31.59
CA ILE A 223 -24.16 6.59 31.24
C ILE A 223 -23.93 5.22 31.93
N ALA A 224 -24.53 4.16 31.38
CA ALA A 224 -24.28 2.76 31.76
C ALA A 224 -24.87 1.88 30.65
N ALA A 225 -24.12 1.08 29.88
CA ALA A 225 -22.85 0.43 30.16
C ALA A 225 -21.85 0.57 29.00
N PRO A 226 -20.53 0.44 29.23
CA PRO A 226 -19.57 0.18 28.17
C PRO A 226 -19.97 -1.10 27.45
N LEU A 227 -20.54 -0.94 26.27
CA LEU A 227 -20.65 -1.85 25.13
C LEU A 227 -20.18 -3.29 25.46
N LYS A 228 -21.12 -4.25 25.54
CA LYS A 228 -20.92 -5.72 25.57
C LYS A 228 -20.04 -6.29 24.42
N TYR A 229 -19.34 -5.44 23.70
CA TYR A 229 -18.70 -5.69 22.41
C TYR A 229 -17.27 -5.13 22.31
N LYS A 230 -16.77 -4.38 23.31
CA LYS A 230 -15.34 -3.99 23.34
C LYS A 230 -14.41 -5.21 23.34
N ASP A 231 -14.84 -6.31 23.97
CA ASP A 231 -14.12 -7.58 24.03
C ASP A 231 -14.39 -8.51 22.83
N LYS A 232 -14.98 -7.99 21.74
CA LYS A 232 -15.40 -8.80 20.57
C LYS A 232 -14.78 -8.35 19.25
N ASP A 233 -13.64 -7.65 19.31
CA ASP A 233 -12.89 -7.16 18.15
C ASP A 233 -13.75 -6.31 17.19
N VAL A 234 -14.44 -5.32 17.76
CA VAL A 234 -15.21 -4.30 17.01
C VAL A 234 -14.72 -2.92 17.40
N THR A 235 -14.45 -2.07 16.40
CA THR A 235 -14.09 -0.67 16.60
C THR A 235 -15.25 0.22 16.20
N VAL A 236 -15.65 1.13 17.10
CA VAL A 236 -16.68 2.15 16.85
C VAL A 236 -15.98 3.51 16.74
N ILE A 237 -16.28 4.24 15.69
CA ILE A 237 -15.62 5.51 15.37
C ILE A 237 -16.71 6.56 15.17
N PHE A 238 -16.62 7.62 15.96
CA PHE A 238 -17.52 8.76 15.89
C PHE A 238 -16.84 9.90 15.12
N ARG A 239 -17.52 10.42 14.11
CA ARG A 239 -17.02 11.49 13.25
C ARG A 239 -18.08 12.55 13.07
N ARG A 240 -17.80 13.75 13.56
CA ARG A 240 -18.54 14.97 13.25
C ARG A 240 -17.72 15.85 12.32
N ARG A 241 -18.43 16.64 11.52
CA ARG A 241 -17.85 17.68 10.68
C ARG A 241 -18.89 18.76 10.43
N GLY A 242 -18.51 20.02 10.61
CA GLY A 242 -19.43 21.16 10.62
C GLY A 242 -20.26 21.23 11.91
N GLY A 243 -20.65 22.43 12.30
CA GLY A 243 -21.23 22.73 13.62
C GLY A 243 -20.17 22.84 14.71
N ASP A 244 -20.62 22.99 15.96
CA ASP A 244 -19.77 23.05 17.14
C ASP A 244 -19.47 21.64 17.68
N ASP A 245 -18.23 21.17 17.47
CA ASP A 245 -17.78 19.85 17.90
C ASP A 245 -17.77 19.66 19.44
N LEU A 246 -17.89 20.74 20.23
CA LEU A 246 -17.96 20.67 21.69
C LEU A 246 -19.35 20.25 22.20
N GLU A 247 -20.40 20.54 21.45
CA GLU A 247 -21.78 20.24 21.84
C GLU A 247 -22.02 18.73 21.82
N GLN A 248 -22.46 18.14 22.93
CA GLN A 248 -22.60 16.68 23.02
C GLN A 248 -23.93 16.19 22.42
N SER A 249 -25.03 16.92 22.66
CA SER A 249 -26.35 16.56 22.15
C SER A 249 -26.39 16.67 20.63
N HIS A 250 -26.89 15.64 19.96
CA HIS A 250 -27.06 15.67 18.51
C HIS A 250 -28.01 16.79 18.07
N ALA A 251 -29.15 16.97 18.77
CA ALA A 251 -30.13 17.99 18.43
C ALA A 251 -29.56 19.41 18.56
N LYS A 252 -28.86 19.70 19.67
CA LYS A 252 -28.18 20.98 19.85
C LYS A 252 -27.07 21.20 18.83
N TRP A 253 -26.25 20.19 18.57
CA TRP A 253 -25.21 20.25 17.52
C TRP A 253 -25.83 20.56 16.15
N ALA A 254 -26.96 19.94 15.81
CA ALA A 254 -27.65 20.15 14.53
C ALA A 254 -28.12 21.61 14.33
N GLU A 255 -28.44 22.33 15.40
CA GLU A 255 -28.77 23.76 15.35
C GLU A 255 -27.54 24.63 15.07
N THR A 256 -26.36 24.22 15.54
CA THR A 256 -25.10 24.94 15.30
C THR A 256 -24.56 24.83 13.88
N VAL A 257 -25.03 23.85 13.08
CA VAL A 257 -24.54 23.61 11.71
C VAL A 257 -24.71 24.84 10.81
N GLN A 258 -25.79 25.60 10.96
CA GLN A 258 -25.98 26.83 10.19
C GLN A 258 -24.98 27.93 10.56
N LEU A 259 -24.45 27.91 11.78
CA LEU A 259 -23.54 28.92 12.31
C LEU A 259 -22.08 28.62 11.96
N ALA A 260 -21.71 27.34 11.86
CA ALA A 260 -20.33 26.91 11.60
C ALA A 260 -20.28 25.75 10.59
N PRO A 261 -20.80 25.92 9.36
CA PRO A 261 -20.80 24.82 8.39
C PRO A 261 -19.40 24.55 7.84
N ASP A 262 -19.17 23.30 7.42
CA ASP A 262 -17.94 22.86 6.76
C ASP A 262 -18.28 22.00 5.53
N VAL A 263 -17.28 21.68 4.69
CA VAL A 263 -17.45 20.79 3.55
C VAL A 263 -17.61 19.35 4.03
N ILE A 264 -18.76 18.75 3.75
CA ILE A 264 -19.12 17.39 4.18
C ILE A 264 -19.09 16.36 3.05
N ASN A 265 -19.08 16.80 1.79
CA ASN A 265 -18.88 15.95 0.61
C ASN A 265 -18.22 16.73 -0.53
N MET A 266 -17.50 16.04 -1.42
CA MET A 266 -16.97 16.59 -2.66
C MET A 266 -17.16 15.58 -3.79
N THR A 267 -17.35 16.05 -5.03
CA THR A 267 -17.28 15.19 -6.21
C THR A 267 -16.09 15.58 -7.08
N PHE A 268 -15.60 14.61 -7.86
CA PHE A 268 -14.39 14.77 -8.64
C PHE A 268 -14.50 14.20 -10.04
N THR A 269 -13.70 14.74 -10.96
CA THR A 269 -13.44 14.18 -12.30
C THR A 269 -11.96 13.84 -12.44
N PRO A 270 -11.58 12.64 -12.91
CA PRO A 270 -10.16 12.29 -13.11
C PRO A 270 -9.47 13.25 -14.07
N ILE A 271 -8.30 13.78 -13.73
CA ILE A 271 -7.61 14.74 -14.61
C ILE A 271 -7.29 14.13 -15.99
N VAL A 272 -6.99 12.84 -15.99
CA VAL A 272 -6.68 12.05 -17.19
C VAL A 272 -7.85 11.91 -18.15
N SER A 273 -9.10 12.03 -17.68
CA SER A 273 -10.27 11.98 -18.58
C SER A 273 -10.43 13.24 -19.42
N LEU A 274 -9.77 14.34 -19.05
CA LEU A 274 -9.82 15.63 -19.77
C LEU A 274 -8.58 15.87 -20.66
N LEU A 275 -7.66 14.91 -20.72
CA LEU A 275 -6.40 15.00 -21.46
C LEU A 275 -6.45 14.27 -22.82
N GLU A 276 -7.65 14.03 -23.36
CA GLU A 276 -7.79 13.38 -24.66
C GLU A 276 -6.91 14.03 -25.72
N ARG A 277 -6.20 13.20 -26.49
CA ARG A 277 -5.26 13.60 -27.57
C ARG A 277 -3.97 14.28 -27.10
N VAL A 278 -3.70 14.39 -25.80
CA VAL A 278 -2.40 14.87 -25.29
C VAL A 278 -1.34 13.75 -25.38
N PRO A 279 -0.17 13.98 -26.00
CA PRO A 279 0.92 13.00 -26.01
C PRO A 279 1.37 12.65 -24.59
N GLY A 280 1.71 11.37 -24.34
CA GLY A 280 2.17 10.93 -23.02
C GLY A 280 1.06 10.63 -22.00
N ILE A 281 -0.21 10.87 -22.33
CA ILE A 281 -1.37 10.56 -21.45
C ILE A 281 -1.34 9.14 -20.88
N LYS A 282 -0.90 8.14 -21.67
CA LYS A 282 -0.82 6.74 -21.22
C LYS A 282 0.17 6.54 -20.06
N HIS A 283 1.25 7.32 -20.04
CA HIS A 283 2.24 7.28 -18.95
C HIS A 283 1.67 7.92 -17.69
N LEU A 284 1.02 9.09 -17.83
CA LEU A 284 0.37 9.76 -16.71
C LEU A 284 -0.78 8.94 -16.12
N ALA A 285 -1.65 8.37 -16.97
CA ALA A 285 -2.73 7.49 -16.53
C ALA A 285 -2.20 6.30 -15.73
N ARG A 286 -1.18 5.61 -16.26
CA ARG A 286 -0.53 4.51 -15.54
C ARG A 286 0.08 4.97 -14.21
N ALA A 287 0.72 6.15 -14.16
CA ALA A 287 1.31 6.67 -12.92
C ALA A 287 0.24 7.00 -11.87
N VAL A 288 -0.87 7.62 -12.28
CA VAL A 288 -2.04 7.90 -11.42
C VAL A 288 -2.66 6.60 -10.91
N ASP A 289 -2.87 5.61 -11.79
CA ASP A 289 -3.43 4.31 -11.39
C ASP A 289 -2.56 3.62 -10.33
N LEU A 290 -1.23 3.59 -10.55
CA LEU A 290 -0.29 3.03 -9.58
C LEU A 290 -0.27 3.83 -8.27
N TYR A 291 -0.36 5.16 -8.33
CA TYR A 291 -0.43 5.99 -7.14
C TYR A 291 -1.71 5.74 -6.33
N LEU A 292 -2.87 5.62 -6.99
CA LEU A 292 -4.15 5.35 -6.32
C LEU A 292 -4.24 3.93 -5.77
N GLU A 293 -3.66 2.95 -6.49
CA GLU A 293 -3.61 1.54 -6.11
C GLU A 293 -2.70 1.32 -4.90
N TYR A 294 -1.48 1.87 -4.91
CA TYR A 294 -0.47 1.55 -3.88
C TYR A 294 -0.30 2.62 -2.81
N LYS A 295 -0.70 3.87 -3.09
CA LYS A 295 -0.63 5.02 -2.19
C LYS A 295 0.73 5.19 -1.48
N PRO A 296 1.87 5.14 -2.21
CA PRO A 296 3.14 5.50 -1.60
C PRO A 296 3.10 6.95 -1.07
N PRO A 297 3.90 7.30 -0.05
CA PRO A 297 4.09 8.69 0.34
C PRO A 297 4.47 9.56 -0.87
N ILE A 298 3.94 10.78 -0.94
CA ILE A 298 4.12 11.64 -2.12
C ILE A 298 5.60 11.96 -2.36
N GLU A 299 6.38 12.11 -1.30
CA GLU A 299 7.83 12.32 -1.33
C GLU A 299 8.62 11.12 -1.89
N ASP A 300 8.02 9.92 -1.86
CA ASP A 300 8.61 8.68 -2.33
C ASP A 300 8.04 8.24 -3.69
N LEU A 301 7.07 8.98 -4.25
CA LEU A 301 6.36 8.61 -5.48
C LEU A 301 7.30 8.47 -6.67
N GLN A 302 8.30 9.35 -6.81
CA GLN A 302 9.26 9.25 -7.91
C GLN A 302 10.07 7.95 -7.85
N TYR A 303 10.53 7.55 -6.66
CA TYR A 303 11.31 6.32 -6.47
C TYR A 303 10.42 5.10 -6.65
N PHE A 304 9.20 5.15 -6.13
CA PHE A 304 8.20 4.13 -6.35
C PHE A 304 7.96 3.89 -7.84
N LEU A 305 7.71 4.94 -8.63
CA LEU A 305 7.47 4.85 -10.08
C LEU A 305 8.70 4.33 -10.84
N ASP A 306 9.90 4.74 -10.44
CA ASP A 306 11.16 4.27 -11.03
C ASP A 306 11.44 2.79 -10.75
N PHE A 307 10.94 2.27 -9.63
CA PHE A 307 11.03 0.86 -9.26
C PHE A 307 9.92 -0.03 -9.86
N GLN A 308 8.99 0.53 -10.65
CA GLN A 308 7.96 -0.25 -11.39
C GLN A 308 8.53 -0.92 -12.65
N ILE A 309 9.69 -1.57 -12.47
CA ILE A 309 10.43 -2.33 -13.47
C ILE A 309 10.05 -3.81 -13.35
N ALA A 310 10.05 -4.52 -14.47
CA ALA A 310 9.83 -5.97 -14.45
C ALA A 310 10.87 -6.68 -13.56
N LYS A 311 10.43 -7.71 -12.86
CA LYS A 311 11.27 -8.49 -11.95
C LYS A 311 11.58 -9.85 -12.57
N GLY A 312 12.81 -10.31 -12.41
CA GLY A 312 13.27 -11.64 -12.79
C GLY A 312 13.83 -12.40 -11.60
N TRP A 313 13.87 -13.73 -11.70
CA TRP A 313 14.55 -14.59 -10.74
C TRP A 313 15.83 -15.14 -11.35
N ALA A 314 16.92 -15.09 -10.59
CA ALA A 314 18.19 -15.71 -10.93
C ALA A 314 18.53 -16.84 -9.94
N PRO A 315 19.01 -18.01 -10.40
CA PRO A 315 19.07 -18.41 -11.80
C PRO A 315 17.65 -18.56 -12.39
N GLU A 316 17.50 -18.30 -13.69
CA GLU A 316 16.24 -18.60 -14.38
C GLU A 316 15.97 -20.11 -14.28
N GLN A 317 14.70 -20.50 -14.04
CA GLN A 317 14.32 -21.91 -13.97
C GLN A 317 14.59 -22.59 -15.30
N ASN A 318 15.71 -23.32 -15.36
CA ASN A 318 16.09 -24.10 -16.52
C ASN A 318 15.66 -25.55 -16.29
N ASN A 319 14.77 -26.06 -17.14
CA ASN A 319 14.37 -27.48 -17.16
C ASN A 319 15.47 -28.41 -17.72
N LEU A 320 16.64 -27.85 -18.07
CA LEU A 320 17.75 -28.58 -18.65
C LEU A 320 18.51 -29.35 -17.56
N GLN A 321 18.54 -30.67 -17.71
CA GLN A 321 19.27 -31.59 -16.85
C GLN A 321 20.77 -31.30 -16.90
N ARG A 322 21.29 -30.55 -15.93
CA ARG A 322 22.74 -30.42 -15.71
C ARG A 322 23.28 -31.73 -15.14
N LYS A 323 24.42 -32.21 -15.66
CA LYS A 323 25.18 -33.34 -15.08
C LYS A 323 25.41 -33.08 -13.59
N GLU A 324 25.13 -34.08 -12.75
CA GLU A 324 25.16 -33.94 -11.29
C GLU A 324 26.59 -33.62 -10.81
N PRO A 325 26.83 -32.44 -10.21
CA PRO A 325 28.05 -32.19 -9.47
C PRO A 325 28.09 -33.09 -8.23
N VAL A 326 29.28 -33.32 -7.69
CA VAL A 326 29.44 -33.90 -6.33
C VAL A 326 28.92 -32.86 -5.33
N CYS A 327 27.64 -32.92 -4.97
CA CYS A 327 27.04 -32.01 -4.01
C CYS A 327 27.33 -32.46 -2.57
N GLN A 328 27.79 -31.53 -1.72
CA GLN A 328 27.77 -31.73 -0.28
C GLN A 328 26.33 -31.94 0.19
N SER A 329 26.13 -32.67 1.29
CA SER A 329 24.79 -33.02 1.77
C SER A 329 24.63 -32.88 3.27
N LEU A 330 23.41 -32.52 3.66
CA LEU A 330 22.96 -32.51 5.04
C LEU A 330 22.20 -33.81 5.32
N GLN A 331 22.49 -34.41 6.47
CA GLN A 331 21.80 -35.59 7.00
C GLN A 331 21.07 -35.21 8.29
N PHE A 332 19.85 -35.72 8.45
CA PHE A 332 18.98 -35.41 9.60
C PHE A 332 18.76 -36.59 10.55
N SER A 333 19.20 -37.78 10.15
CA SER A 333 19.26 -39.02 10.94
C SER A 333 20.23 -40.01 10.28
N LEU A 334 20.68 -41.03 11.03
CA LEU A 334 21.70 -42.00 10.59
C LEU A 334 21.37 -42.71 9.27
N MET A 335 20.09 -43.02 9.02
CA MET A 335 19.59 -43.65 7.79
C MET A 335 18.55 -42.76 7.08
N GLY A 336 18.63 -41.44 7.31
CA GLY A 336 17.66 -40.47 6.84
C GLY A 336 17.88 -40.01 5.39
N PRO A 337 16.90 -39.29 4.81
CA PRO A 337 17.08 -38.67 3.50
C PRO A 337 18.19 -37.61 3.56
N LYS A 338 19.01 -37.55 2.51
CA LYS A 338 20.06 -36.54 2.32
C LYS A 338 19.49 -35.34 1.58
N LEU A 339 19.76 -34.13 2.09
CA LEU A 339 19.50 -32.88 1.37
C LEU A 339 20.82 -32.41 0.76
N TYR A 340 20.92 -32.46 -0.56
CA TYR A 340 22.08 -31.98 -1.29
C TYR A 340 22.05 -30.46 -1.38
N ILE A 341 23.20 -29.81 -1.31
CA ILE A 341 23.33 -28.35 -1.41
C ILE A 341 23.93 -28.00 -2.77
N SER A 342 23.27 -27.10 -3.50
CA SER A 342 23.80 -26.56 -4.75
C SER A 342 24.99 -25.62 -4.45
N PRO A 343 26.19 -25.88 -4.98
CA PRO A 343 27.36 -25.03 -4.76
C PRO A 343 27.38 -23.79 -5.67
N ASP A 344 26.42 -23.67 -6.60
CA ASP A 344 26.39 -22.63 -7.62
C ASP A 344 26.38 -21.22 -7.01
N GLN A 345 27.29 -20.36 -7.47
CA GLN A 345 27.28 -18.94 -7.14
C GLN A 345 26.24 -18.22 -8.00
N VAL A 346 25.21 -17.69 -7.36
CA VAL A 346 24.18 -16.93 -8.06
C VAL A 346 24.54 -15.46 -7.97
N THR A 347 24.72 -14.81 -9.13
CA THR A 347 25.04 -13.37 -9.21
C THR A 347 24.15 -12.71 -10.26
N VAL A 348 23.75 -11.47 -10.02
CA VAL A 348 22.88 -10.69 -10.94
C VAL A 348 23.58 -9.46 -11.52
N GLY A 349 24.87 -9.28 -11.22
CA GLY A 349 25.64 -8.11 -11.64
C GLY A 349 25.09 -6.82 -11.04
N ARG A 350 25.09 -5.74 -11.84
CA ARG A 350 24.55 -4.42 -11.45
C ARG A 350 23.02 -4.34 -11.63
N LYS A 351 22.32 -5.32 -11.07
CA LYS A 351 20.85 -5.38 -11.05
C LYS A 351 20.39 -5.35 -9.60
N PRO A 352 19.53 -4.39 -9.21
CA PRO A 352 19.11 -4.29 -7.81
C PRO A 352 18.28 -5.50 -7.40
N VAL A 353 18.66 -6.12 -6.27
CA VAL A 353 17.97 -7.29 -5.71
C VAL A 353 16.87 -6.82 -4.77
N THR A 354 15.66 -7.35 -4.96
CA THR A 354 14.45 -7.00 -4.19
C THR A 354 13.89 -8.17 -3.39
N GLY A 355 14.51 -9.35 -3.46
CA GLY A 355 14.07 -10.54 -2.73
C GLY A 355 14.98 -11.75 -2.91
N LEU A 356 14.78 -12.74 -2.04
CA LEU A 356 15.46 -14.03 -2.08
C LEU A 356 14.48 -15.15 -1.73
N ARG A 357 14.74 -16.36 -2.23
CA ARG A 357 14.00 -17.56 -1.82
C ARG A 357 14.92 -18.78 -1.81
N LEU A 358 14.55 -19.76 -1.00
CA LEU A 358 15.10 -21.11 -1.08
C LEU A 358 14.21 -21.95 -1.98
N SER A 359 14.81 -22.83 -2.79
CA SER A 359 14.04 -23.78 -3.60
C SER A 359 14.64 -25.17 -3.57
N LEU A 360 13.79 -26.17 -3.80
CA LEU A 360 14.20 -27.56 -3.95
C LEU A 360 14.19 -27.90 -5.45
N GLU A 361 15.35 -28.31 -5.95
CA GLU A 361 15.57 -28.62 -7.36
C GLU A 361 15.78 -30.12 -7.58
N GLY A 362 15.70 -30.51 -8.86
CA GLY A 362 15.84 -31.89 -9.29
C GLY A 362 14.57 -32.71 -9.18
N ILE A 363 14.56 -33.88 -9.84
CA ILE A 363 13.41 -34.79 -9.91
C ILE A 363 12.99 -35.24 -8.50
N LYS A 364 13.96 -35.47 -7.62
CA LYS A 364 13.73 -35.91 -6.23
C LYS A 364 13.43 -34.77 -5.26
N GLN A 365 13.45 -33.51 -5.71
CA GLN A 365 13.25 -32.32 -4.86
C GLN A 365 14.14 -32.35 -3.61
N ASN A 366 15.39 -32.77 -3.79
CA ASN A 366 16.34 -33.04 -2.72
C ASN A 366 17.61 -32.20 -2.83
N ARG A 367 17.61 -31.19 -3.70
CA ARG A 367 18.72 -30.25 -3.89
C ARG A 367 18.28 -28.86 -3.46
N LEU A 368 18.84 -28.35 -2.37
CA LEU A 368 18.60 -26.99 -1.90
C LEU A 368 19.39 -26.00 -2.75
N SER A 369 18.71 -24.99 -3.28
CA SER A 369 19.29 -23.86 -3.99
C SER A 369 18.77 -22.54 -3.44
N ILE A 370 19.49 -21.45 -3.74
CA ILE A 370 19.10 -20.08 -3.41
C ILE A 370 18.87 -19.28 -4.69
N HIS A 371 17.79 -18.52 -4.73
CA HIS A 371 17.39 -17.71 -5.87
C HIS A 371 17.26 -16.25 -5.45
N LEU A 372 17.62 -15.32 -6.34
CA LEU A 372 17.56 -13.88 -6.13
C LEU A 372 16.53 -13.26 -7.07
N GLN A 373 15.60 -12.49 -6.51
CA GLN A 373 14.70 -11.65 -7.29
C GLN A 373 15.40 -10.32 -7.56
N HIS A 374 15.47 -9.90 -8.82
CA HIS A 374 16.12 -8.66 -9.21
C HIS A 374 15.28 -7.87 -10.22
N LEU A 375 15.50 -6.57 -10.29
CA LEU A 375 14.95 -5.75 -11.38
C LEU A 375 15.68 -6.09 -12.68
N VAL A 376 14.96 -6.22 -13.79
CA VAL A 376 15.58 -6.60 -15.08
C VAL A 376 16.47 -5.49 -15.67
N SER A 377 16.17 -4.23 -15.32
CA SER A 377 16.93 -3.04 -15.68
C SER A 377 17.25 -2.20 -14.43
N LEU A 378 18.27 -1.35 -14.54
CA LEU A 378 18.68 -0.42 -13.48
C LEU A 378 17.70 0.78 -13.40
N PRO A 379 17.11 1.09 -12.23
CA PRO A 379 16.31 2.30 -12.02
C PRO A 379 17.10 3.57 -12.37
N LYS A 380 16.43 4.57 -12.95
CA LYS A 380 17.05 5.84 -13.36
C LYS A 380 17.74 6.54 -12.18
N VAL A 381 17.15 6.51 -11.00
CA VAL A 381 17.70 7.11 -9.78
C VAL A 381 19.05 6.49 -9.38
N LEU A 382 19.29 5.23 -9.73
CA LEU A 382 20.54 4.53 -9.44
C LEU A 382 21.59 4.68 -10.55
N GLN A 383 21.23 5.17 -11.75
CA GLN A 383 22.18 5.29 -12.86
C GLN A 383 23.39 6.16 -12.53
N PRO A 384 23.25 7.36 -11.92
CA PRO A 384 24.41 8.19 -11.57
C PRO A 384 25.40 7.53 -10.62
N HIS A 385 24.93 6.54 -9.84
CA HIS A 385 25.69 5.88 -8.78
C HIS A 385 26.16 4.47 -9.17
N TRP A 386 25.51 3.82 -10.14
CA TRP A 386 25.62 2.38 -10.32
C TRP A 386 25.57 1.90 -11.78
N ASP A 387 25.49 2.81 -12.75
CA ASP A 387 25.59 2.45 -14.17
C ASP A 387 26.99 1.93 -14.54
N ALA A 388 27.12 1.20 -15.66
CA ALA A 388 28.30 0.42 -16.03
C ALA A 388 29.64 1.17 -15.99
N TYR A 389 29.65 2.47 -16.29
CA TYR A 389 30.85 3.32 -16.29
C TYR A 389 31.22 3.85 -14.90
N VAL A 390 30.35 3.74 -13.90
CA VAL A 390 30.65 4.16 -12.52
C VAL A 390 31.60 3.16 -11.87
N ALA A 391 32.72 3.65 -11.35
CA ALA A 391 33.70 2.83 -10.64
C ALA A 391 33.22 2.54 -9.21
N ILE A 392 32.91 1.28 -8.92
CA ILE A 392 32.34 0.85 -7.63
C ILE A 392 33.23 -0.14 -6.86
N GLY A 393 34.43 -0.42 -7.41
CA GLY A 393 35.31 -1.47 -6.91
C GLY A 393 34.80 -2.88 -7.23
N ALA A 394 35.54 -3.90 -6.78
CA ALA A 394 35.15 -5.29 -6.95
C ALA A 394 34.08 -5.68 -5.91
N PRO A 395 33.01 -6.39 -6.32
CA PRO A 395 32.06 -6.96 -5.38
C PRO A 395 32.75 -7.91 -4.38
N LYS A 396 32.32 -7.88 -3.11
CA LYS A 396 32.94 -8.64 -2.01
C LYS A 396 31.99 -9.71 -1.49
N TRP A 397 32.47 -10.95 -1.46
CA TRP A 397 31.77 -12.04 -0.77
C TRP A 397 31.95 -11.91 0.74
N GLN A 398 30.84 -11.95 1.48
CA GLN A 398 30.83 -12.04 2.93
C GLN A 398 29.97 -13.21 3.37
N GLY A 399 30.33 -13.81 4.49
CA GLY A 399 29.61 -14.90 5.10
C GLY A 399 30.01 -15.04 6.56
N PRO A 400 29.35 -15.96 7.28
CA PRO A 400 29.65 -16.21 8.67
C PRO A 400 31.05 -16.79 8.85
N GLU A 401 31.64 -16.55 10.02
CA GLU A 401 32.91 -17.16 10.41
C GLU A 401 32.70 -18.63 10.78
N GLU A 402 33.53 -19.52 10.21
CA GLU A 402 33.43 -20.98 10.36
C GLU A 402 33.63 -21.45 11.80
N GLN A 403 34.30 -20.67 12.64
CA GLN A 403 34.63 -21.03 14.02
C GLN A 403 33.64 -20.46 15.07
N ASP A 404 32.71 -19.58 14.69
CA ASP A 404 31.75 -19.00 15.65
C ASP A 404 30.54 -19.92 15.85
N SER A 405 30.74 -20.97 16.64
CA SER A 405 29.72 -21.99 16.93
C SER A 405 28.51 -21.46 17.71
N ARG A 406 28.55 -20.22 18.22
CA ARG A 406 27.41 -19.59 18.91
C ARG A 406 26.20 -19.42 18.00
N TRP A 407 26.42 -19.34 16.70
CA TRP A 407 25.39 -19.21 15.69
C TRP A 407 24.93 -20.54 15.09
N PHE A 408 25.38 -21.68 15.62
CA PHE A 408 25.04 -22.99 15.03
C PHE A 408 23.79 -23.55 15.70
N GLU A 409 22.68 -23.52 14.98
CA GLU A 409 21.42 -24.08 15.46
C GLU A 409 21.15 -25.45 14.83
N PRO A 410 20.79 -26.47 15.63
CA PRO A 410 20.44 -27.79 15.11
C PRO A 410 19.09 -27.74 14.38
N ILE A 411 18.99 -28.37 13.21
CA ILE A 411 17.76 -28.37 12.42
C ILE A 411 16.68 -29.25 13.05
N LYS A 412 17.02 -30.48 13.46
CA LYS A 412 16.08 -31.40 14.14
C LYS A 412 16.63 -31.95 15.44
N TRP A 413 17.85 -32.47 15.39
CA TRP A 413 18.50 -33.12 16.53
C TRP A 413 19.90 -32.55 16.71
N LYS A 414 20.34 -32.47 17.98
CA LYS A 414 21.64 -31.87 18.37
C LYS A 414 22.88 -32.56 17.78
N ASN A 415 22.74 -33.81 17.34
CA ASN A 415 23.87 -34.63 16.85
C ASN A 415 23.94 -34.72 15.32
N PHE A 416 23.05 -34.04 14.58
CA PHE A 416 23.00 -34.07 13.12
C PHE A 416 23.26 -32.67 12.54
N SER A 417 22.81 -32.41 11.31
CA SER A 417 23.11 -31.15 10.61
C SER A 417 22.60 -29.91 11.33
N HIS A 418 23.39 -28.84 11.28
CA HIS A 418 23.09 -27.53 11.84
C HIS A 418 22.99 -26.48 10.73
N VAL A 419 22.48 -25.29 11.07
CA VAL A 419 22.43 -24.09 10.23
C VAL A 419 23.18 -22.99 10.96
N SER A 420 24.04 -22.27 10.25
CA SER A 420 24.60 -21.00 10.73
C SER A 420 23.54 -19.91 10.64
N THR A 421 23.14 -19.35 11.78
CA THR A 421 22.10 -18.33 11.92
C THR A 421 22.65 -16.91 12.06
N ALA A 422 23.97 -16.76 11.87
CA ALA A 422 24.66 -15.48 11.91
C ALA A 422 24.11 -14.53 10.84
N PRO A 423 23.78 -13.27 11.20
CA PRO A 423 23.36 -12.27 10.23
C PRO A 423 24.50 -11.89 9.29
N ILE A 424 24.22 -11.87 7.99
CA ILE A 424 25.17 -11.43 6.96
C ILE A 424 24.73 -10.07 6.48
N GLU A 425 25.47 -9.05 6.91
CA GLU A 425 25.29 -7.66 6.54
C GLU A 425 26.67 -7.05 6.30
N TYR A 426 26.76 -6.01 5.46
CA TYR A 426 28.01 -5.32 5.25
C TYR A 426 28.28 -4.33 6.40
N ALA A 427 29.22 -4.65 7.29
CA ALA A 427 29.71 -3.74 8.32
C ALA A 427 31.02 -3.07 7.84
N ASP A 428 31.07 -1.74 7.83
CA ASP A 428 32.29 -0.99 7.52
C ASP A 428 33.33 -1.18 8.62
N THR A 429 34.45 -1.82 8.30
CA THR A 429 35.59 -2.00 9.22
C THR A 429 36.70 -0.97 9.02
N SER A 430 36.57 -0.07 8.04
CA SER A 430 37.59 0.93 7.70
C SER A 430 37.04 2.36 7.79
N ILE A 431 37.45 3.07 8.85
CA ILE A 431 37.32 4.53 8.96
C ILE A 431 38.25 5.13 7.90
N GLY A 432 37.75 5.43 6.70
CA GLY A 432 38.59 6.12 5.70
C GLY A 432 38.09 6.18 4.27
N ASP A 433 37.13 5.36 3.84
CA ASP A 433 36.84 5.23 2.40
C ASP A 433 35.40 5.58 2.02
N LEU A 434 35.15 6.90 1.96
CA LEU A 434 34.13 7.61 1.16
C LEU A 434 32.75 6.93 1.00
N SER A 435 31.78 7.47 1.73
CA SER A 435 30.31 7.41 1.53
C SER A 435 29.79 6.48 0.43
N GLY A 436 29.15 5.38 0.81
CA GLY A 436 28.36 4.55 -0.09
C GLY A 436 27.70 3.38 0.65
N VAL A 437 26.61 2.86 0.10
CA VAL A 437 25.90 1.71 0.66
C VAL A 437 26.32 0.44 -0.05
N HIS A 438 26.40 -0.67 0.67
CA HIS A 438 26.63 -1.98 0.07
C HIS A 438 25.31 -2.75 0.00
N ILE A 439 24.93 -3.17 -1.20
CA ILE A 439 23.71 -3.93 -1.46
C ILE A 439 24.04 -5.34 -1.95
N VAL A 440 23.13 -6.28 -1.73
CA VAL A 440 23.30 -7.67 -2.14
C VAL A 440 23.08 -7.80 -3.65
N THR A 441 24.03 -8.45 -4.33
CA THR A 441 23.98 -8.74 -5.78
C THR A 441 24.27 -10.20 -6.12
N GLY A 442 24.46 -11.03 -5.10
CA GLY A 442 24.67 -12.45 -5.28
C GLY A 442 24.52 -13.21 -3.96
N ALA A 443 24.31 -14.51 -4.07
CA ALA A 443 24.23 -15.39 -2.92
C ALA A 443 24.76 -16.79 -3.28
N GLN A 444 25.25 -17.49 -2.27
CA GLN A 444 25.75 -18.86 -2.40
C GLN A 444 25.46 -19.63 -1.11
N LEU A 445 25.02 -20.88 -1.25
CA LEU A 445 24.94 -21.82 -0.12
C LEU A 445 26.19 -22.69 -0.08
N GLY A 446 26.62 -23.08 1.12
CA GLY A 446 27.73 -24.00 1.31
C GLY A 446 27.57 -24.83 2.58
N VAL A 447 28.39 -25.88 2.70
CA VAL A 447 28.41 -26.75 3.88
C VAL A 447 29.83 -26.82 4.44
N TRP A 448 29.95 -26.51 5.72
CA TRP A 448 31.14 -26.83 6.51
C TRP A 448 31.03 -28.24 7.06
N ASP A 449 32.09 -29.02 6.89
CA ASP A 449 32.17 -30.41 7.34
C ASP A 449 33.02 -30.48 8.62
N PHE A 450 32.37 -30.75 9.75
CA PHE A 450 33.02 -31.02 11.04
C PHE A 450 32.94 -32.51 11.41
N GLY A 451 32.93 -33.40 10.41
CA GLY A 451 32.87 -34.85 10.57
C GLY A 451 31.48 -35.36 10.94
N ALA A 452 31.15 -35.36 12.23
CA ALA A 452 29.84 -35.82 12.71
C ALA A 452 28.73 -34.75 12.54
N LYS A 453 29.11 -33.50 12.29
CA LYS A 453 28.21 -32.36 12.18
C LYS A 453 28.50 -31.58 10.90
N ASN A 454 27.52 -31.49 10.01
CA ASN A 454 27.57 -30.61 8.85
C ASN A 454 26.80 -29.32 9.17
N VAL A 455 27.37 -28.17 8.82
CA VAL A 455 26.74 -26.86 9.06
C VAL A 455 26.45 -26.20 7.73
N LEU A 456 25.17 -25.96 7.44
CA LEU A 456 24.74 -25.15 6.31
C LEU A 456 25.04 -23.68 6.59
N HIS A 457 25.70 -23.01 5.65
CA HIS A 457 25.96 -21.58 5.74
C HIS A 457 25.53 -20.85 4.46
N LEU A 458 25.23 -19.56 4.60
CA LEU A 458 24.94 -18.64 3.50
C LEU A 458 26.14 -17.71 3.29
N LYS A 459 26.43 -17.35 2.05
CA LYS A 459 27.33 -16.26 1.69
C LYS A 459 26.57 -15.29 0.79
N LEU A 460 26.82 -14.00 0.95
CA LEU A 460 26.24 -12.94 0.13
C LEU A 460 27.36 -12.17 -0.58
N LEU A 461 27.10 -11.80 -1.82
CA LEU A 461 27.97 -10.93 -2.60
C LEU A 461 27.44 -9.50 -2.49
N PHE A 462 28.29 -8.59 -2.01
CA PHE A 462 27.96 -7.19 -1.83
C PHE A 462 28.61 -6.32 -2.90
N SER A 463 27.85 -5.40 -3.47
CA SER A 463 28.33 -4.37 -4.39
C SER A 463 28.13 -2.99 -3.77
N LYS A 464 29.14 -2.12 -3.88
CA LYS A 464 29.06 -0.73 -3.43
C LYS A 464 28.17 0.09 -4.37
N VAL A 465 27.36 0.96 -3.79
CA VAL A 465 26.58 2.02 -4.43
C VAL A 465 27.06 3.34 -3.84
N PRO A 466 28.06 4.00 -4.48
CA PRO A 466 28.64 5.25 -4.00
C PRO A 466 27.60 6.39 -3.92
N GLY A 467 27.82 7.34 -3.01
CA GLY A 467 26.99 8.55 -2.90
C GLY A 467 25.62 8.36 -2.23
N CYS A 468 25.12 7.13 -2.16
CA CYS A 468 23.89 6.83 -1.44
C CYS A 468 24.15 6.57 0.06
N THR A 469 23.11 6.70 0.89
CA THR A 469 23.11 6.33 2.32
C THR A 469 21.87 5.51 2.69
N ILE A 470 21.92 4.72 3.77
CA ILE A 470 20.75 3.97 4.24
C ILE A 470 19.81 4.94 4.99
N ARG A 471 18.59 5.13 4.48
CA ARG A 471 17.52 5.89 5.15
C ARG A 471 16.89 5.09 6.27
N ARG A 472 16.53 3.84 5.99
CA ARG A 472 15.85 2.91 6.91
C ARG A 472 16.18 1.48 6.55
N SER A 473 16.28 0.60 7.54
CA SER A 473 16.37 -0.85 7.32
C SER A 473 15.33 -1.60 8.14
N VAL A 474 14.83 -2.71 7.60
CA VAL A 474 13.86 -3.59 8.25
C VAL A 474 14.23 -5.05 7.95
N TRP A 475 14.17 -5.89 8.97
CA TRP A 475 14.23 -7.34 8.82
C TRP A 475 12.82 -7.91 8.62
N ASP A 476 12.64 -8.85 7.69
CA ASP A 476 11.36 -9.54 7.57
C ASP A 476 11.14 -10.47 8.77
N HIS A 477 10.15 -10.15 9.60
CA HIS A 477 9.81 -10.93 10.78
C HIS A 477 8.82 -12.08 10.52
N SER A 478 8.22 -12.21 9.33
CA SER A 478 7.38 -13.37 8.92
C SER A 478 7.32 -13.54 7.39
N PRO A 479 7.20 -14.77 6.85
CA PRO A 479 6.96 -15.00 5.43
C PRO A 479 5.60 -14.46 5.02
N SER A 480 5.53 -13.75 3.89
CA SER A 480 4.28 -13.30 3.27
C SER A 480 3.42 -14.52 2.93
N ASN A 481 2.22 -14.62 3.52
CA ASN A 481 1.25 -15.66 3.19
C ASN A 481 0.81 -15.52 1.72
N PRO A 482 1.06 -16.50 0.84
CA PRO A 482 0.64 -16.43 -0.57
C PRO A 482 -0.88 -16.52 -0.76
N SER A 483 -1.67 -16.76 0.29
CA SER A 483 -3.11 -17.04 0.20
C SER A 483 -3.99 -15.80 -0.05
N ALA A 484 -3.43 -14.59 -0.13
CA ALA A 484 -4.18 -13.37 -0.46
C ALA A 484 -4.17 -13.01 -1.96
N GLN A 485 -3.42 -13.72 -2.80
CA GLN A 485 -3.36 -13.48 -4.24
C GLN A 485 -4.16 -14.53 -5.03
N ARG A 486 -5.48 -14.38 -5.05
CA ARG A 486 -6.31 -14.84 -6.16
C ARG A 486 -7.23 -13.71 -6.59
N THR A 487 -6.74 -12.90 -7.52
CA THR A 487 -7.55 -11.95 -8.28
C THR A 487 -8.49 -12.74 -9.18
N ASN A 488 -9.79 -12.67 -8.90
CA ASN A 488 -10.85 -13.20 -9.77
C ASN A 488 -10.91 -12.36 -11.06
N GLY A 489 -10.34 -12.91 -12.14
CA GLY A 489 -10.60 -12.47 -13.51
C GLY A 489 -11.23 -13.63 -14.28
N ALA A 490 -12.45 -13.44 -14.75
CA ALA A 490 -13.22 -14.44 -15.48
C ALA A 490 -12.66 -14.69 -16.89
N SER A 491 -12.45 -15.95 -17.28
CA SER A 491 -12.88 -16.52 -18.58
C SER A 491 -12.55 -18.02 -18.73
N SER A 492 -13.56 -18.75 -19.25
CA SER A 492 -13.56 -20.03 -19.98
C SER A 492 -13.04 -21.33 -19.33
N SER A 493 -14.00 -22.07 -18.76
CA SER A 493 -14.28 -23.51 -18.88
C SER A 493 -13.29 -24.47 -19.58
N VAL A 494 -12.76 -25.46 -18.83
CA VAL A 494 -12.58 -26.89 -19.23
C VAL A 494 -12.56 -27.78 -17.95
N PRO A 495 -13.11 -29.01 -17.92
CA PRO A 495 -13.41 -29.74 -16.67
C PRO A 495 -12.20 -30.46 -16.04
N ASN A 496 -12.26 -30.60 -14.72
CA ASN A 496 -11.43 -31.45 -13.86
C ASN A 496 -11.23 -32.86 -14.43
N GLU A 497 -9.98 -33.23 -14.73
CA GLU A 497 -9.55 -34.63 -14.70
C GLU A 497 -9.02 -34.96 -13.29
N LYS A 498 -9.67 -35.90 -12.62
CA LYS A 498 -9.16 -36.55 -11.41
C LYS A 498 -7.87 -37.30 -11.77
N PRO A 499 -6.79 -37.23 -10.97
CA PRO A 499 -5.65 -38.12 -11.20
C PRO A 499 -6.06 -39.53 -10.76
N SER A 500 -6.05 -40.45 -11.72
CA SER A 500 -6.12 -41.88 -11.50
C SER A 500 -4.95 -42.35 -10.65
N ASN A 501 -5.26 -43.09 -9.59
CA ASN A 501 -4.33 -43.99 -8.91
C ASN A 501 -3.71 -44.93 -9.95
N ASP A 502 -2.40 -44.83 -10.16
CA ASP A 502 -1.47 -45.97 -10.13
C ASP A 502 -0.06 -45.56 -10.55
N LYS A 503 0.82 -45.37 -9.56
CA LYS A 503 2.18 -45.95 -9.45
C LYS A 503 2.88 -45.38 -8.21
N LYS A 504 3.38 -46.29 -7.37
CA LYS A 504 4.24 -45.97 -6.22
C LYS A 504 5.55 -45.32 -6.72
N GLU A 505 5.67 -44.00 -6.60
CA GLU A 505 6.95 -43.29 -6.66
C GLU A 505 7.18 -42.48 -5.38
N ASP A 506 8.25 -42.85 -4.67
CA ASP A 506 8.98 -42.20 -3.57
C ASP A 506 8.24 -41.37 -2.51
N GLY A 507 7.96 -42.02 -1.37
CA GLY A 507 7.61 -41.37 -0.08
C GLY A 507 8.72 -40.51 0.55
N HIS A 508 9.74 -40.12 -0.22
CA HIS A 508 10.85 -39.24 0.18
C HIS A 508 10.64 -37.79 -0.28
N VAL A 509 9.95 -37.57 -1.40
CA VAL A 509 9.71 -36.23 -1.99
C VAL A 509 8.97 -35.30 -1.01
N GLY A 510 8.01 -35.85 -0.25
CA GLY A 510 7.27 -35.10 0.78
C GLY A 510 7.98 -34.92 2.13
N LYS A 511 9.13 -35.58 2.38
CA LYS A 511 9.84 -35.50 3.68
C LYS A 511 10.82 -34.32 3.73
N LEU A 512 11.51 -34.01 2.64
CA LEU A 512 12.48 -32.90 2.58
C LEU A 512 11.80 -31.54 2.43
N ALA A 513 10.67 -31.47 1.70
CA ALA A 513 9.82 -30.28 1.63
C ALA A 513 9.28 -29.84 3.01
N LYS A 514 9.26 -30.74 4.01
CA LYS A 514 8.90 -30.40 5.40
C LYS A 514 10.05 -29.79 6.20
N ILE A 515 11.27 -29.76 5.66
CA ILE A 515 12.50 -29.30 6.34
C ILE A 515 12.96 -27.95 5.78
N VAL A 516 12.46 -27.50 4.62
CA VAL A 516 12.83 -26.21 4.02
C VAL A 516 11.59 -25.36 3.89
N ASP A 517 11.66 -24.12 4.35
CA ASP A 517 10.67 -23.11 4.03
C ASP A 517 11.00 -22.49 2.66
N MET A 518 10.12 -22.73 1.70
CA MET A 518 10.25 -22.24 0.31
C MET A 518 9.47 -20.93 0.09
N SER A 519 9.05 -20.26 1.16
CA SER A 519 8.39 -18.96 1.08
C SER A 519 9.28 -17.94 0.36
N GLU A 520 8.69 -17.18 -0.56
CA GLU A 520 9.40 -16.12 -1.26
C GLU A 520 9.50 -14.90 -0.35
N MET A 521 10.73 -14.50 -0.02
CA MET A 521 11.00 -13.30 0.76
C MET A 521 11.27 -12.18 -0.24
N SER A 522 10.28 -11.35 -0.52
CA SER A 522 10.45 -10.21 -1.43
C SER A 522 9.69 -9.00 -0.93
N LYS A 523 10.20 -7.81 -1.25
CA LYS A 523 9.47 -6.56 -1.11
C LYS A 523 9.20 -5.93 -2.47
N GLY A 524 8.01 -5.37 -2.63
CA GLY A 524 7.57 -4.79 -3.89
C GLY A 524 6.59 -3.63 -3.72
N PRO A 525 5.81 -3.32 -4.76
CA PRO A 525 4.87 -2.19 -4.74
C PRO A 525 3.86 -2.25 -3.59
N GLN A 526 3.50 -3.46 -3.13
CA GLN A 526 2.61 -3.68 -1.98
C GLN A 526 3.23 -3.33 -0.62
N ASP A 527 4.57 -3.29 -0.56
CA ASP A 527 5.33 -2.95 0.64
C ASP A 527 5.71 -1.48 0.61
N VAL A 528 4.87 -0.59 1.15
CA VAL A 528 5.13 0.85 1.20
C VAL A 528 6.53 1.16 1.78
N PRO A 529 7.37 1.97 1.12
CA PRO A 529 7.11 2.83 -0.06
C PRO A 529 7.42 2.21 -1.44
N GLY A 530 7.68 0.91 -1.52
CA GLY A 530 7.73 0.14 -2.78
C GLY A 530 9.06 0.11 -3.53
N HIS A 531 10.10 0.78 -3.03
CA HIS A 531 11.44 0.85 -3.65
C HIS A 531 12.53 0.21 -2.75
N TRP A 532 12.27 -1.00 -2.28
CA TRP A 532 13.14 -1.72 -1.35
C TRP A 532 14.29 -2.45 -2.04
N LEU A 533 15.46 -2.44 -1.40
CA LEU A 533 16.64 -3.18 -1.83
C LEU A 533 17.12 -4.13 -0.74
N VAL A 534 17.66 -5.28 -1.13
CA VAL A 534 18.25 -6.23 -0.18
C VAL A 534 19.65 -5.78 0.22
N THR A 535 19.87 -5.68 1.53
CA THR A 535 21.15 -5.27 2.15
C THR A 535 21.71 -6.30 3.12
N GLY A 536 21.02 -7.42 3.30
CA GLY A 536 21.49 -8.53 4.12
C GLY A 536 20.51 -9.68 4.12
N ALA A 537 20.96 -10.83 4.63
CA ALA A 537 20.13 -11.99 4.83
C ALA A 537 20.76 -12.92 5.86
N LYS A 538 19.96 -13.86 6.38
CA LYS A 538 20.44 -14.94 7.22
C LYS A 538 19.56 -16.17 7.08
N LEU A 539 20.15 -17.32 7.40
CA LEU A 539 19.38 -18.54 7.61
C LEU A 539 18.91 -18.59 9.07
N GLY A 540 17.90 -19.41 9.33
CA GLY A 540 17.39 -19.68 10.67
C GLY A 540 16.77 -21.07 10.75
N VAL A 541 16.41 -21.48 11.96
CA VAL A 541 15.62 -22.68 12.20
C VAL A 541 14.31 -22.30 12.89
N ASP A 542 13.17 -22.61 12.25
CA ASP A 542 11.84 -22.45 12.87
C ASP A 542 11.07 -23.77 12.81
N LYS A 543 10.63 -24.28 13.97
CA LYS A 543 9.92 -25.56 14.11
C LYS A 543 10.57 -26.72 13.33
N GLY A 544 11.90 -26.73 13.30
CA GLY A 544 12.73 -27.72 12.62
C GLY A 544 12.80 -27.59 11.09
N LYS A 545 12.46 -26.40 10.56
CA LYS A 545 12.63 -26.01 9.16
C LYS A 545 13.74 -25.00 9.01
N ILE A 546 14.53 -25.14 7.95
CA ILE A 546 15.45 -24.13 7.46
C ILE A 546 14.62 -22.99 6.89
N VAL A 547 14.77 -21.79 7.46
CA VAL A 547 14.07 -20.57 7.02
C VAL A 547 15.09 -19.55 6.52
N LEU A 548 14.65 -18.72 5.57
CA LEU A 548 15.42 -17.56 5.10
C LEU A 548 14.81 -16.29 5.66
N ARG A 549 15.65 -15.39 6.16
CA ARG A 549 15.27 -14.04 6.60
C ARG A 549 16.08 -13.03 5.81
N VAL A 550 15.43 -11.99 5.32
CA VAL A 550 16.04 -10.98 4.46
C VAL A 550 15.93 -9.62 5.15
N LYS A 551 16.99 -8.82 5.02
CA LYS A 551 17.05 -7.42 5.43
C LYS A 551 16.87 -6.55 4.20
N TYR A 552 15.92 -5.62 4.29
CA TYR A 552 15.66 -4.65 3.24
C TYR A 552 15.98 -3.26 3.74
N SER A 553 16.49 -2.42 2.84
CA SER A 553 16.76 -1.03 3.12
C SER A 553 16.16 -0.11 2.07
N LEU A 554 15.79 1.08 2.52
CA LEU A 554 15.54 2.24 1.67
C LEU A 554 16.81 3.09 1.64
N LEU A 555 17.12 3.62 0.47
CA LEU A 555 18.29 4.48 0.28
C LEU A 555 17.87 5.95 0.18
N ASN A 556 18.74 6.84 0.63
CA ASN A 556 18.79 8.21 0.12
C ASN A 556 19.75 8.18 -1.06
N TYR A 557 19.27 8.64 -2.22
CA TYR A 557 20.01 8.59 -3.48
C TYR A 557 20.91 9.80 -3.65
#